data_AF-A0A449A6D5-F1
#
_entry.id   AF-A0A449A6D5-F1
#
_cell.length_a   1.000
_cell.length_b   1.000
_cell.length_c   1.000
_cell.angle_alpha   90.00
_cell.angle_beta   90.00
_cell.angle_gamma   90.00
#
_symmetry.space_group_name_H-M   'P 1'
#
loop_
_entity.id
_entity.type
_entity.pdbx_description
1 polymer ?
#
loop_
_entity_poly.entity_id
_entity_poly.type
_entity_poly.pdbx_seq_one_letter_code
_entity_poly.pdbx_strand_id
1 'polypeptide(L)'
;MQKNILFFKSFKEISNSKNINIEEIIDILKEIFKKTITSRIDPDSEIDLFVDLENNDLRILNHNFTVVSEEEFEEESKQEGYKLYYTTKEIAKSRNNLVVSEGDVNVTMEIDPKDIPKDIFISIRQQFTQKVNEISREKIYKKYHSLIGQVVKAKFISAKKSGKTYEIIEDGTLAFMPNYLSSSKKIEDTLNKNSLNIEDVYIFDALETSKGSQVIISNTSNKILFDILQKEIPEITTNEIKIDKVARIANERSKVAVSAVNEENVPNILGAIIGQGGNRIEIISQHLNDEKIDVVLYSKNKETFISNSLAPARVVSIISQGPKKTKYKVVVPDSQHTLAIGKKGINVLLAAELVNAKLDIMSYSEAIKELGSDKIVWNGNISDIDELNQIEAEAKSKTEILQFKNKSNNRNKNNKMFTSYLMEEFDKEIEQFNEDFKFSSDYTYSFSEDELELDETEETQQYFEEEIIADEPEREIKKEIFTKEDIQQINKEIKNYKYDNDLNEFAGVKEIDINWDDEDWGEN
;
A
#
# COMPACT_ATOMS: atom_id res chain seq x y z
N MET A 1 -0.12 -47.93 13.54
CA MET A 1 -1.51 -47.45 13.36
C MET A 1 -1.77 -46.06 13.94
N GLN A 2 -1.78 -45.80 15.26
CA GLN A 2 -2.08 -44.45 15.80
C GLN A 2 -1.16 -43.31 15.28
N LYS A 3 0.14 -43.58 15.13
CA LYS A 3 1.09 -42.59 14.57
C LYS A 3 0.83 -42.26 13.10
N ASN A 4 0.44 -43.25 12.29
CA ASN A 4 0.10 -43.04 10.88
C ASN A 4 -1.18 -42.20 10.77
N ILE A 5 -2.20 -42.49 11.58
CA ILE A 5 -3.45 -41.71 11.60
C ILE A 5 -3.18 -40.23 11.94
N LEU A 6 -2.31 -39.95 12.92
CA LEU A 6 -1.94 -38.58 13.27
C LEU A 6 -1.19 -37.88 12.13
N PHE A 7 -0.29 -38.61 11.45
CA PHE A 7 0.44 -38.11 10.28
C PHE A 7 -0.53 -37.68 9.16
N PHE A 8 -1.45 -38.56 8.73
CA PHE A 8 -2.42 -38.24 7.69
C PHE A 8 -3.38 -37.11 8.08
N LYS A 9 -3.74 -36.99 9.37
CA LYS A 9 -4.52 -35.85 9.87
C LYS A 9 -3.77 -34.53 9.68
N SER A 10 -2.48 -34.49 10.00
CA SER A 10 -1.65 -33.29 9.79
C SER A 10 -1.52 -32.92 8.31
N PHE A 11 -1.48 -33.88 7.39
CA PHE A 11 -1.50 -33.58 5.94
C PHE A 11 -2.80 -32.91 5.51
N LYS A 12 -3.94 -33.38 6.02
CA LYS A 12 -5.25 -32.75 5.77
C LYS A 12 -5.31 -31.32 6.34
N GLU A 13 -4.76 -31.11 7.54
CA GLU A 13 -4.67 -29.77 8.14
C GLU A 13 -3.76 -28.82 7.33
N ILE A 14 -2.63 -29.31 6.82
CA ILE A 14 -1.73 -28.52 5.95
C ILE A 14 -2.41 -28.20 4.62
N SER A 15 -3.09 -29.17 4.01
CA SER A 15 -3.87 -28.97 2.79
C SER A 15 -4.94 -27.89 2.96
N ASN A 16 -5.72 -27.96 4.04
CA ASN A 16 -6.77 -26.98 4.33
C ASN A 16 -6.20 -25.59 4.62
N SER A 17 -5.14 -25.50 5.42
CA SER A 17 -4.55 -24.20 5.81
C SER A 17 -3.81 -23.51 4.68
N LYS A 18 -3.23 -24.26 3.74
CA LYS A 18 -2.48 -23.72 2.60
C LYS A 18 -3.29 -23.67 1.31
N ASN A 19 -4.51 -24.20 1.33
CA ASN A 19 -5.39 -24.34 0.17
C ASN A 19 -4.70 -25.03 -1.02
N ILE A 20 -3.98 -26.14 -0.73
CA ILE A 20 -3.25 -26.96 -1.72
C ILE A 20 -3.91 -28.35 -1.77
N ASN A 21 -4.06 -28.92 -2.96
CA ASN A 21 -4.60 -30.28 -3.11
C ASN A 21 -3.71 -31.30 -2.38
N ILE A 22 -4.33 -32.25 -1.67
CA ILE A 22 -3.62 -33.30 -0.91
C ILE A 22 -2.73 -34.13 -1.83
N GLU A 23 -3.18 -34.42 -3.05
CA GLU A 23 -2.41 -35.20 -4.04
C GLU A 23 -1.09 -34.50 -4.39
N GLU A 24 -1.14 -33.20 -4.65
CA GLU A 24 0.04 -32.38 -4.95
C GLU A 24 1.03 -32.39 -3.77
N ILE A 25 0.53 -32.33 -2.53
CA ILE A 25 1.36 -32.43 -1.32
C ILE A 25 2.05 -33.80 -1.21
N ILE A 26 1.36 -34.88 -1.56
CA ILE A 26 1.93 -36.23 -1.53
C ILE A 26 3.03 -36.38 -2.58
N ASP A 27 2.80 -35.87 -3.79
CA ASP A 27 3.79 -35.94 -4.86
C ASP A 27 5.06 -35.17 -4.50
N ILE A 28 4.91 -33.98 -3.89
CA ILE A 28 6.04 -33.22 -3.33
C ILE A 28 6.78 -34.03 -2.27
N LEU A 29 6.06 -34.71 -1.37
CA LEU A 29 6.69 -35.53 -0.34
C LEU A 29 7.51 -36.66 -0.96
N LYS A 30 6.95 -37.39 -1.95
CA LYS A 30 7.63 -38.48 -2.66
C LYS A 30 8.90 -38.00 -3.34
N GLU A 31 8.83 -36.87 -4.05
CA GLU A 31 9.97 -36.29 -4.76
C GLU A 31 11.09 -35.89 -3.79
N ILE A 32 10.76 -35.21 -2.70
CA ILE A 32 11.75 -34.77 -1.69
C ILE A 32 12.36 -35.96 -0.96
N PHE A 33 11.55 -36.98 -0.66
CA PHE A 33 12.01 -38.19 -0.01
C PHE A 33 13.04 -38.91 -0.88
N LYS A 34 12.70 -39.15 -2.15
CA LYS A 34 13.60 -39.75 -3.15
C LYS A 34 14.89 -38.95 -3.28
N LYS A 35 14.80 -37.64 -3.53
CA LYS A 35 15.96 -36.76 -3.73
C LYS A 35 16.88 -36.66 -2.51
N THR A 36 16.31 -36.62 -1.31
CA THR A 36 17.12 -36.48 -0.09
C THR A 36 17.88 -37.75 0.22
N ILE A 37 17.26 -38.91 0.00
CA ILE A 37 17.94 -40.19 0.26
C ILE A 37 19.01 -40.46 -0.80
N THR A 38 18.73 -40.22 -2.08
CA THR A 38 19.74 -40.38 -3.13
C THR A 38 20.92 -39.45 -2.92
N SER A 39 20.68 -38.20 -2.52
CA SER A 39 21.77 -37.23 -2.33
C SER A 39 22.62 -37.45 -1.07
N ARG A 40 22.06 -38.00 0.02
CA ARG A 40 22.74 -38.05 1.33
C ARG A 40 23.11 -39.44 1.83
N ILE A 41 22.39 -40.46 1.39
CA ILE A 41 22.61 -41.84 1.84
C ILE A 41 23.28 -42.62 0.71
N ASP A 42 22.66 -42.64 -0.46
CA ASP A 42 23.08 -43.55 -1.51
C ASP A 42 22.67 -43.06 -2.90
N PRO A 43 23.62 -42.51 -3.69
CA PRO A 43 23.36 -41.99 -5.04
C PRO A 43 22.74 -43.00 -6.01
N ASP A 44 23.01 -44.28 -5.80
CA ASP A 44 22.58 -45.34 -6.70
C ASP A 44 21.20 -45.88 -6.33
N SER A 45 20.67 -45.57 -5.13
CA SER A 45 19.40 -46.08 -4.61
C SER A 45 18.16 -45.63 -5.40
N GLU A 46 17.26 -46.57 -5.73
CA GLU A 46 15.97 -46.28 -6.37
C GLU A 46 14.83 -46.38 -5.35
N ILE A 47 14.70 -45.34 -4.54
CA ILE A 47 13.71 -45.31 -3.45
C ILE A 47 12.44 -44.60 -3.88
N ASP A 48 11.32 -45.26 -3.63
CA ASP A 48 9.99 -44.74 -3.82
C ASP A 48 9.16 -44.83 -2.51
N LEU A 49 8.38 -43.78 -2.27
CA LEU A 49 7.50 -43.69 -1.11
C LEU A 49 6.06 -44.01 -1.55
N PHE A 50 5.52 -45.13 -1.06
CA PHE A 50 4.13 -45.49 -1.28
C PHE A 50 3.25 -44.89 -0.18
N VAL A 51 2.27 -44.10 -0.58
CA VAL A 51 1.33 -43.41 0.32
C VAL A 51 -0.09 -43.77 -0.10
N ASP A 52 -0.82 -44.45 0.76
CA ASP A 52 -2.25 -44.76 0.57
C ASP A 52 -3.09 -43.95 1.58
N LEU A 53 -3.88 -43.03 1.03
CA LEU A 53 -4.76 -42.13 1.78
C LEU A 53 -5.99 -42.82 2.38
N GLU A 54 -6.49 -43.89 1.76
CA GLU A 54 -7.70 -44.58 2.20
C GLU A 54 -7.37 -45.53 3.35
N ASN A 55 -6.28 -46.28 3.21
CA ASN A 55 -5.83 -47.24 4.20
C ASN A 55 -4.92 -46.63 5.28
N ASN A 56 -4.54 -45.35 5.13
CA ASN A 56 -3.55 -44.66 5.96
C ASN A 56 -2.23 -45.45 6.06
N ASP A 57 -1.79 -45.97 4.92
CA ASP A 57 -0.58 -46.80 4.82
C ASP A 57 0.57 -46.01 4.19
N LEU A 58 1.76 -46.20 4.74
CA LEU A 58 2.98 -45.50 4.35
C LEU A 58 4.10 -46.53 4.31
N ARG A 59 4.62 -46.83 3.12
CA ARG A 59 5.71 -47.79 2.93
C ARG A 59 6.85 -47.16 2.15
N ILE A 60 8.07 -47.50 2.52
CA ILE A 60 9.28 -47.06 1.84
C ILE A 60 9.82 -48.27 1.10
N LEU A 61 9.84 -48.20 -0.23
CA LEU A 61 10.33 -49.26 -1.09
C LEU A 61 11.66 -48.81 -1.70
N ASN A 62 12.66 -49.68 -1.68
CA ASN A 62 13.84 -49.51 -2.51
C ASN A 62 13.86 -50.64 -3.55
N HIS A 63 13.99 -50.26 -4.82
CA HIS A 63 13.91 -51.16 -5.96
C HIS A 63 15.26 -51.81 -6.35
N ASN A 64 16.38 -51.26 -5.87
CA ASN A 64 17.70 -51.61 -6.40
C ASN A 64 18.59 -52.46 -5.45
N PHE A 65 18.02 -53.19 -4.48
CA PHE A 65 18.86 -53.96 -3.55
C PHE A 65 19.70 -55.01 -4.28
N THR A 66 20.98 -55.08 -3.90
CA THR A 66 21.93 -56.13 -4.29
C THR A 66 22.18 -57.06 -3.11
N VAL A 67 22.00 -58.35 -3.34
CA VAL A 67 22.12 -59.38 -2.29
C VAL A 67 23.55 -59.89 -2.25
N VAL A 68 24.27 -59.51 -1.19
CA VAL A 68 25.68 -59.85 -1.00
C VAL A 68 25.87 -60.89 0.12
N SER A 69 27.04 -61.53 0.14
CA SER A 69 27.41 -62.44 1.23
C SER A 69 27.63 -61.69 2.56
N GLU A 70 27.58 -62.40 3.69
CA GLU A 70 27.78 -61.79 5.01
C GLU A 70 29.17 -61.16 5.17
N GLU A 71 30.20 -61.78 4.57
CA GLU A 71 31.57 -61.29 4.58
C GLU A 71 31.72 -59.98 3.78
N GLU A 72 31.12 -59.92 2.58
CA GLU A 72 31.10 -58.71 1.74
C GLU A 72 30.27 -57.58 2.35
N PHE A 73 29.15 -57.91 3.00
CA PHE A 73 28.31 -56.92 3.70
C PHE A 73 29.09 -56.23 4.84
N GLU A 74 29.89 -57.01 5.59
CA GLU A 74 30.72 -56.48 6.66
C GLU A 74 31.89 -55.62 6.17
N GLU A 75 32.48 -55.95 5.02
CA GLU A 75 33.58 -55.18 4.43
C GLU A 75 33.08 -53.83 3.89
N GLU A 76 31.96 -53.83 3.15
CA GLU A 76 31.34 -52.62 2.59
C GLU A 76 30.78 -51.70 3.68
N SER A 77 30.16 -52.25 4.73
CA SER A 77 29.64 -51.48 5.86
C SER A 77 30.74 -50.74 6.66
N LYS A 78 32.00 -51.19 6.56
CA LYS A 78 33.15 -50.60 7.27
C LYS A 78 33.86 -49.51 6.47
N GLN A 79 33.71 -49.49 5.13
CA GLN A 79 34.49 -48.60 4.27
C GLN A 79 33.80 -47.26 3.98
N GLU A 80 32.47 -47.22 3.83
CA GLU A 80 31.74 -45.99 3.50
C GLU A 80 30.37 -46.01 4.20
N GLY A 81 29.99 -44.91 4.85
CA GLY A 81 28.82 -44.85 5.75
C GLY A 81 27.50 -45.32 5.14
N TYR A 82 26.56 -45.78 6.00
CA TYR A 82 25.18 -46.22 5.73
C TYR A 82 24.76 -46.26 4.25
N LYS A 83 25.07 -47.36 3.57
CA LYS A 83 24.66 -47.64 2.18
C LYS A 83 23.34 -48.44 2.18
N LEU A 84 22.31 -47.95 1.49
CA LEU A 84 20.96 -48.58 1.44
C LEU A 84 20.80 -49.61 0.30
N TYR A 85 21.84 -49.84 -0.51
CA TYR A 85 21.78 -50.76 -1.65
C TYR A 85 22.20 -52.21 -1.36
N TYR A 86 22.84 -52.51 -0.23
CA TYR A 86 23.25 -53.88 0.10
C TYR A 86 22.35 -54.52 1.16
N THR A 87 22.04 -55.80 0.98
CA THR A 87 21.33 -56.60 2.00
C THR A 87 21.87 -58.03 2.03
N THR A 88 21.78 -58.69 3.19
CA THR A 88 22.15 -60.11 3.31
C THR A 88 20.98 -60.99 2.89
N LYS A 89 21.30 -62.22 2.46
CA LYS A 89 20.33 -63.24 2.06
C LYS A 89 19.25 -63.52 3.12
N GLU A 90 19.60 -63.46 4.41
CA GLU A 90 18.65 -63.71 5.50
C GLU A 90 17.63 -62.57 5.66
N ILE A 91 18.08 -61.32 5.50
CA ILE A 91 17.24 -60.12 5.59
C ILE A 91 16.33 -60.03 4.35
N ALA A 92 16.85 -60.35 3.17
CA ALA A 92 16.06 -60.39 1.94
C ALA A 92 14.94 -61.44 1.99
N LYS A 93 15.22 -62.65 2.50
CA LYS A 93 14.23 -63.71 2.65
C LYS A 93 13.15 -63.39 3.68
N SER A 94 13.52 -62.77 4.80
CA SER A 94 12.58 -62.44 5.86
C SER A 94 11.65 -61.26 5.52
N ARG A 95 12.12 -60.29 4.73
CA ARG A 95 11.36 -59.08 4.39
C ARG A 95 10.55 -59.19 3.10
N ASN A 96 11.00 -59.98 2.12
CA ASN A 96 10.38 -59.99 0.78
C ASN A 96 9.57 -61.26 0.46
N ASN A 97 9.60 -62.29 1.31
CA ASN A 97 8.90 -63.57 1.12
C ASN A 97 9.16 -64.26 -0.24
N LEU A 98 10.21 -63.83 -0.96
CA LEU A 98 10.62 -64.29 -2.28
C LEU A 98 11.86 -65.19 -2.17
N VAL A 99 12.04 -66.08 -3.15
CA VAL A 99 13.23 -66.93 -3.27
C VAL A 99 14.38 -66.07 -3.80
N VAL A 100 15.15 -65.49 -2.89
CA VAL A 100 16.30 -64.64 -3.22
C VAL A 100 17.61 -65.44 -3.12
N SER A 101 18.48 -65.30 -4.11
CA SER A 101 19.80 -65.94 -4.20
C SER A 101 20.93 -64.90 -4.04
N GLU A 102 22.12 -65.36 -3.63
CA GLU A 102 23.32 -64.51 -3.58
C GLU A 102 23.68 -64.04 -4.99
N GLY A 103 23.92 -62.73 -5.16
CA GLY A 103 24.20 -62.11 -6.45
C GLY A 103 22.98 -61.57 -7.21
N ASP A 104 21.77 -61.68 -6.65
CA ASP A 104 20.58 -61.03 -7.24
C ASP A 104 20.71 -59.50 -7.13
N VAL A 105 20.55 -58.82 -8.26
CA VAL A 105 20.58 -57.35 -8.40
C VAL A 105 19.16 -56.87 -8.70
N ASN A 106 18.79 -55.68 -8.22
CA ASN A 106 17.45 -55.06 -8.40
C ASN A 106 16.31 -55.77 -7.66
N VAL A 107 16.56 -56.19 -6.41
CA VAL A 107 15.50 -56.71 -5.55
C VAL A 107 14.72 -55.56 -4.93
N THR A 108 13.40 -55.53 -5.12
CA THR A 108 12.55 -54.53 -4.44
C THR A 108 12.25 -54.96 -3.01
N MET A 109 12.66 -54.19 -2.00
CA MET A 109 12.34 -54.49 -0.60
C MET A 109 11.82 -53.27 0.16
N GLU A 110 11.01 -53.53 1.18
CA GLU A 110 10.58 -52.52 2.13
C GLU A 110 11.68 -52.21 3.15
N ILE A 111 11.94 -50.92 3.35
CA ILE A 111 12.89 -50.39 4.34
C ILE A 111 12.12 -50.06 5.62
N ASP A 112 12.58 -50.54 6.77
CA ASP A 112 12.03 -50.10 8.07
C ASP A 112 12.45 -48.63 8.30
N PRO A 113 11.52 -47.70 8.61
CA PRO A 113 11.84 -46.33 8.95
C PRO A 113 12.91 -46.15 10.04
N LYS A 114 13.15 -47.16 10.89
CA LYS A 114 14.22 -47.15 11.90
C LYS A 114 15.63 -47.24 11.30
N ASP A 115 15.75 -47.82 10.12
CA ASP A 115 17.04 -48.02 9.43
C ASP A 115 17.52 -46.70 8.80
N ILE A 116 16.66 -45.67 8.75
CA ILE A 116 17.00 -44.33 8.24
C ILE A 116 17.43 -43.41 9.41
N PRO A 117 18.58 -42.71 9.30
CA PRO A 117 19.03 -41.77 10.33
C PRO A 117 18.03 -40.64 10.58
N LYS A 118 17.86 -40.26 11.85
CA LYS A 118 16.92 -39.20 12.26
C LYS A 118 17.18 -37.84 11.59
N ASP A 119 18.44 -37.51 11.35
CA ASP A 119 18.83 -36.22 10.74
C ASP A 119 18.33 -36.09 9.30
N ILE A 120 18.18 -37.21 8.60
CA ILE A 120 17.60 -37.26 7.25
C ILE A 120 16.11 -36.89 7.30
N PHE A 121 15.35 -37.45 8.24
CA PHE A 121 13.94 -37.08 8.42
C PHE A 121 13.76 -35.60 8.80
N ILE A 122 14.67 -35.03 9.60
CA ILE A 122 14.65 -33.59 9.91
C ILE A 122 14.87 -32.76 8.64
N SER A 123 15.85 -33.16 7.81
CA SER A 123 16.13 -32.50 6.53
C SER A 123 14.95 -32.60 5.56
N ILE A 124 14.34 -33.78 5.42
CA ILE A 124 13.15 -34.00 4.59
C ILE A 124 12.02 -33.08 5.06
N ARG A 125 11.75 -33.03 6.37
CA ARG A 125 10.71 -32.15 6.94
C ARG A 125 10.99 -30.68 6.61
N GLN A 126 12.24 -30.23 6.69
CA GLN A 126 12.62 -28.86 6.38
C GLN A 126 12.42 -28.54 4.89
N GLN A 127 12.94 -29.39 4.00
CA GLN A 127 12.78 -29.23 2.55
C GLN A 127 11.30 -29.29 2.14
N PHE A 128 10.52 -30.20 2.72
CA PHE A 128 9.08 -30.31 2.51
C PHE A 128 8.35 -29.03 2.92
N THR A 129 8.62 -28.53 4.13
CA THR A 129 8.01 -27.28 4.61
C THR A 129 8.40 -26.10 3.71
N GLN A 130 9.64 -26.06 3.25
CA GLN A 130 10.11 -25.03 2.32
C GLN A 130 9.35 -25.11 0.98
N LYS A 131 9.28 -26.30 0.36
CA LYS A 131 8.64 -26.50 -0.94
C LYS A 131 7.13 -26.24 -0.91
N VAL A 132 6.45 -26.69 0.15
CA VAL A 132 5.03 -26.40 0.37
C VAL A 132 4.79 -24.89 0.51
N ASN A 133 5.67 -24.19 1.24
CA ASN A 133 5.56 -22.73 1.35
C ASN A 133 5.89 -22.02 0.03
N GLU A 134 6.82 -22.50 -0.78
CA GLU A 134 7.11 -21.96 -2.13
C GLU A 134 5.89 -22.04 -3.04
N ILE A 135 5.24 -23.20 -3.10
CA ILE A 135 4.04 -23.41 -3.94
C ILE A 135 2.86 -22.58 -3.43
N SER A 136 2.68 -22.53 -2.10
CA SER A 136 1.66 -21.67 -1.48
C SER A 136 1.88 -20.20 -1.85
N ARG A 137 3.14 -19.71 -1.78
CA ARG A 137 3.49 -18.34 -2.15
C ARG A 137 3.23 -18.04 -3.63
N GLU A 138 3.57 -18.97 -4.51
CA GLU A 138 3.33 -18.81 -5.94
C GLU A 138 1.84 -18.73 -6.27
N LYS A 139 1.02 -19.58 -5.64
CA LYS A 139 -0.45 -19.55 -5.79
C LYS A 139 -1.06 -18.25 -5.27
N ILE A 140 -0.63 -17.80 -4.09
CA ILE A 140 -1.08 -16.53 -3.49
C ILE A 140 -0.72 -15.36 -4.42
N TYR A 141 0.53 -15.27 -4.88
CA TYR A 141 0.97 -14.21 -5.79
C TYR A 141 0.15 -14.21 -7.09
N LYS A 142 0.00 -15.35 -7.77
CA LYS A 142 -0.78 -15.44 -9.01
C LYS A 142 -2.23 -14.99 -8.83
N LYS A 143 -2.87 -15.37 -7.72
CA LYS A 143 -4.23 -14.94 -7.39
C LYS A 143 -4.28 -13.43 -7.18
N TYR A 144 -3.52 -12.92 -6.22
CA TYR A 144 -3.65 -11.53 -5.78
C TYR A 144 -3.06 -10.51 -6.75
N HIS A 145 -2.09 -10.90 -7.58
CA HIS A 145 -1.59 -10.05 -8.66
C HIS A 145 -2.71 -9.66 -9.64
N SER A 146 -3.65 -10.59 -9.93
CA SER A 146 -4.82 -10.30 -10.77
C SER A 146 -5.90 -9.45 -10.09
N LEU A 147 -5.86 -9.37 -8.76
CA LEU A 147 -6.84 -8.65 -7.93
C LEU A 147 -6.32 -7.28 -7.44
N ILE A 148 -5.11 -6.88 -7.84
CA ILE A 148 -4.59 -5.54 -7.54
C ILE A 148 -5.58 -4.50 -8.05
N GLY A 149 -5.93 -3.53 -7.21
CA GLY A 149 -6.93 -2.53 -7.54
C GLY A 149 -8.35 -2.82 -7.05
N GLN A 150 -8.60 -4.01 -6.50
CA GLN A 150 -9.92 -4.40 -5.98
C GLN A 150 -10.03 -4.18 -4.47
N VAL A 151 -11.26 -4.04 -4.00
CA VAL A 151 -11.60 -3.90 -2.58
C VAL A 151 -12.13 -5.25 -2.09
N VAL A 152 -11.53 -5.76 -1.01
CA VAL A 152 -11.88 -7.04 -0.39
C VAL A 152 -12.14 -6.86 1.10
N LYS A 153 -12.90 -7.78 1.69
CA LYS A 153 -13.11 -7.81 3.14
C LYS A 153 -11.98 -8.54 3.82
N ALA A 154 -11.37 -7.89 4.81
CA ALA A 154 -10.31 -8.48 5.59
C ALA A 154 -10.57 -8.32 7.09
N LYS A 155 -10.20 -9.35 7.85
CA LYS A 155 -10.32 -9.40 9.29
C LYS A 155 -9.00 -9.02 9.94
N PHE A 156 -9.01 -8.06 10.85
CA PHE A 156 -7.82 -7.70 11.59
C PHE A 156 -7.39 -8.83 12.54
N ILE A 157 -6.09 -9.16 12.52
CA ILE A 157 -5.49 -10.20 13.37
C ILE A 157 -4.64 -9.57 14.47
N SER A 158 -3.67 -8.73 14.08
CA SER A 158 -2.69 -8.18 15.03
C SER A 158 -2.05 -6.90 14.50
N ALA A 159 -1.57 -6.06 15.42
CA ALA A 159 -0.80 -4.87 15.11
C ALA A 159 0.63 -5.01 15.65
N LYS A 160 1.61 -4.56 14.85
CA LYS A 160 3.03 -4.45 15.21
C LYS A 160 3.50 -3.02 14.95
N LYS A 161 4.69 -2.67 15.42
CA LYS A 161 5.29 -1.34 15.18
C LYS A 161 5.42 -1.01 13.68
N SER A 162 5.66 -2.01 12.84
CA SER A 162 5.83 -1.83 11.38
C SER A 162 4.52 -1.68 10.61
N GLY A 163 3.38 -2.09 11.18
CA GLY A 163 2.11 -2.17 10.47
C GLY A 163 1.14 -3.17 11.08
N LYS A 164 0.04 -3.40 10.39
CA LYS A 164 -1.09 -4.24 10.83
C LYS A 164 -1.20 -5.48 9.95
N THR A 165 -1.56 -6.61 10.54
CA THR A 165 -1.78 -7.88 9.84
C THR A 165 -3.27 -8.21 9.81
N TYR A 166 -3.74 -8.59 8.63
CA TYR A 166 -5.13 -8.95 8.37
C TYR A 166 -5.21 -10.34 7.74
N GLU A 167 -6.39 -10.94 7.78
CA GLU A 167 -6.75 -12.19 7.11
C GLU A 167 -7.87 -11.89 6.12
N ILE A 168 -7.67 -12.19 4.85
CA ILE A 168 -8.70 -12.00 3.82
C ILE A 168 -9.77 -13.07 4.01
N ILE A 169 -11.03 -12.65 4.12
CA ILE A 169 -12.12 -13.54 4.56
C ILE A 169 -12.43 -14.63 3.53
N GLU A 170 -12.23 -14.34 2.25
CA GLU A 170 -12.58 -15.26 1.16
C GLU A 170 -11.78 -16.57 1.21
N ASP A 171 -10.49 -16.52 1.56
CA ASP A 171 -9.59 -17.68 1.49
C ASP A 171 -8.62 -17.83 2.67
N GLY A 172 -8.69 -16.96 3.68
CA GLY A 172 -7.81 -16.99 4.85
C GLY A 172 -6.39 -16.49 4.58
N THR A 173 -6.13 -15.86 3.43
CA THR A 173 -4.78 -15.37 3.10
C THR A 173 -4.39 -14.23 4.03
N LEU A 174 -3.20 -14.33 4.63
CA LEU A 174 -2.64 -13.25 5.43
C LEU A 174 -2.25 -12.07 4.52
N ALA A 175 -2.69 -10.87 4.90
CA ALA A 175 -2.38 -9.60 4.27
C ALA A 175 -1.66 -8.66 5.27
N PHE A 176 -0.84 -7.76 4.76
CA PHE A 176 -0.12 -6.78 5.57
C PHE A 176 -0.44 -5.35 5.14
N MET A 177 -0.74 -4.49 6.12
CA MET A 177 -0.97 -3.07 5.93
C MET A 177 0.16 -2.27 6.58
N PRO A 178 1.08 -1.69 5.79
CA PRO A 178 2.08 -0.75 6.29
C PRO A 178 1.44 0.48 6.95
N ASN A 179 2.15 1.11 7.89
CA ASN A 179 1.63 2.28 8.61
C ASN A 179 1.27 3.46 7.68
N TYR A 180 2.02 3.69 6.61
CA TYR A 180 1.75 4.78 5.65
C TYR A 180 0.52 4.52 4.78
N LEU A 181 0.04 3.27 4.71
CA LEU A 181 -1.21 2.86 4.04
C LEU A 181 -2.36 2.64 5.03
N SER A 182 -2.12 2.90 6.31
CA SER A 182 -3.09 2.82 7.38
C SER A 182 -3.57 4.22 7.76
N SER A 183 -4.88 4.36 7.95
CA SER A 183 -5.47 5.53 8.59
C SER A 183 -4.92 5.73 10.00
N SER A 184 -4.79 7.00 10.43
CA SER A 184 -4.24 7.42 11.73
C SER A 184 -5.13 7.11 12.93
N LYS A 185 -6.43 6.86 12.71
CA LYS A 185 -7.35 6.47 13.79
C LYS A 185 -6.89 5.14 14.41
N LYS A 186 -6.65 5.15 15.71
CA LYS A 186 -6.22 3.96 16.44
C LYS A 186 -7.34 2.93 16.39
N ILE A 187 -6.96 1.69 16.09
CA ILE A 187 -7.87 0.54 16.15
C ILE A 187 -8.48 0.36 17.55
N GLU A 188 -7.83 0.90 18.59
CA GLU A 188 -8.35 0.92 19.97
C GLU A 188 -9.74 1.58 20.09
N ASP A 189 -10.07 2.56 19.23
CA ASP A 189 -11.40 3.19 19.23
C ASP A 189 -12.45 2.35 18.48
N THR A 190 -12.04 1.49 17.55
CA THR A 190 -12.92 0.57 16.80
C THR A 190 -13.10 -0.79 17.49
N LEU A 191 -12.13 -1.23 18.32
CA LEU A 191 -12.18 -2.49 19.07
C LEU A 191 -13.29 -2.55 20.12
N ASN A 192 -13.74 -1.39 20.61
CA ASN A 192 -14.82 -1.31 21.60
C ASN A 192 -16.23 -1.49 20.99
N LYS A 193 -16.36 -1.57 19.66
CA LYS A 193 -17.65 -1.74 18.94
C LYS A 193 -17.83 -3.16 18.36
N ASN A 194 -17.76 -4.21 19.17
CA ASN A 194 -18.46 -5.51 19.03
C ASN A 194 -18.68 -6.18 17.63
N SER A 195 -17.88 -5.91 16.59
CA SER A 195 -18.23 -6.29 15.21
C SER A 195 -17.06 -6.94 14.48
N LEU A 196 -16.81 -8.24 14.70
CA LEU A 196 -15.94 -9.17 13.94
C LEU A 196 -14.53 -8.69 13.46
N ASN A 197 -14.10 -7.48 13.74
CA ASN A 197 -12.92 -6.80 13.22
C ASN A 197 -12.78 -6.88 11.69
N ILE A 198 -13.89 -6.82 10.96
CA ILE A 198 -13.90 -6.91 9.49
C ILE A 198 -13.92 -5.49 8.90
N GLU A 199 -12.96 -5.21 8.02
CA GLU A 199 -12.82 -3.93 7.32
C GLU A 199 -12.75 -4.17 5.80
N ASP A 200 -13.31 -3.25 5.02
CA ASP A 200 -13.09 -3.19 3.58
C ASP A 200 -11.70 -2.60 3.33
N VAL A 201 -10.84 -3.36 2.64
CA VAL A 201 -9.45 -3.00 2.36
C VAL A 201 -9.17 -3.07 0.86
N TYR A 202 -8.37 -2.14 0.37
CA TYR A 202 -7.90 -2.08 -1.00
C TYR A 202 -6.63 -2.91 -1.17
N ILE A 203 -6.59 -3.80 -2.15
CA ILE A 203 -5.37 -4.53 -2.53
C ILE A 203 -4.44 -3.55 -3.25
N PHE A 204 -3.41 -3.11 -2.53
CA PHE A 204 -2.45 -2.13 -3.02
C PHE A 204 -1.41 -2.79 -3.93
N ASP A 205 -0.88 -3.93 -3.51
CA ASP A 205 0.17 -4.64 -4.23
C ASP A 205 0.24 -6.13 -3.83
N ALA A 206 0.87 -6.95 -4.66
CA ALA A 206 1.16 -8.35 -4.40
C ALA A 206 2.64 -8.64 -4.72
N LEU A 207 3.42 -8.99 -3.71
CA LEU A 207 4.86 -9.26 -3.84
C LEU A 207 5.13 -10.72 -4.23
N GLU A 208 6.03 -10.94 -5.18
CA GLU A 208 6.49 -12.30 -5.55
C GLU A 208 7.17 -12.99 -4.37
N THR A 209 8.08 -12.27 -3.69
CA THR A 209 8.83 -12.78 -2.55
C THR A 209 8.67 -11.86 -1.34
N SER A 210 8.28 -12.41 -0.20
CA SER A 210 8.24 -11.69 1.07
C SER A 210 8.53 -12.64 2.22
N LYS A 211 9.26 -12.16 3.25
CA LYS A 211 9.44 -12.87 4.52
C LYS A 211 8.15 -12.90 5.35
N GLY A 212 7.21 -12.00 5.05
CA GLY A 212 5.92 -11.88 5.72
C GLY A 212 4.76 -12.21 4.77
N SER A 213 3.69 -11.42 4.85
CA SER A 213 2.63 -11.49 3.85
C SER A 213 3.13 -10.95 2.51
N GLN A 214 2.68 -11.59 1.42
CA GLN A 214 2.88 -11.11 0.05
C GLN A 214 1.83 -10.08 -0.37
N VAL A 215 0.66 -10.05 0.29
CA VAL A 215 -0.44 -9.18 -0.10
C VAL A 215 -0.34 -7.90 0.73
N ILE A 216 -0.12 -6.77 0.05
CA ILE A 216 -0.10 -5.45 0.66
C ILE A 216 -1.48 -4.82 0.47
N ILE A 217 -2.07 -4.37 1.58
CA ILE A 217 -3.39 -3.76 1.59
C ILE A 217 -3.34 -2.33 2.16
N SER A 218 -4.37 -1.55 1.86
CA SER A 218 -4.57 -0.19 2.34
C SER A 218 -6.03 0.03 2.73
N ASN A 219 -6.28 0.76 3.81
CA ASN A 219 -7.63 1.22 4.18
C ASN A 219 -7.86 2.72 3.88
N THR A 220 -6.83 3.42 3.36
CA THR A 220 -6.87 4.86 3.05
C THR A 220 -7.24 5.15 1.60
N SER A 221 -7.16 4.16 0.71
CA SER A 221 -7.41 4.35 -0.72
C SER A 221 -8.80 4.93 -1.04
N ASN A 222 -8.84 5.88 -1.98
CA ASN A 222 -10.09 6.50 -2.47
C ASN A 222 -10.99 5.48 -3.19
N LYS A 223 -10.40 4.36 -3.66
CA LYS A 223 -11.13 3.26 -4.34
C LYS A 223 -12.13 2.56 -3.43
N ILE A 224 -11.91 2.55 -2.11
CA ILE A 224 -12.85 1.97 -1.14
C ILE A 224 -14.17 2.75 -1.18
N LEU A 225 -14.11 4.08 -1.07
CA LEU A 225 -15.30 4.92 -1.15
C LEU A 225 -15.97 4.82 -2.53
N PHE A 226 -15.19 4.75 -3.60
CA PHE A 226 -15.73 4.57 -4.95
C PHE A 226 -16.52 3.25 -5.08
N ASP A 227 -15.97 2.14 -4.60
CA ASP A 227 -16.61 0.82 -4.68
C ASP A 227 -17.90 0.75 -3.84
N ILE A 228 -17.90 1.36 -2.64
CA ILE A 228 -19.10 1.45 -1.81
C ILE A 228 -20.17 2.32 -2.49
N LEU A 229 -19.81 3.49 -3.02
CA LEU A 229 -20.75 4.34 -3.75
C LEU A 229 -21.34 3.63 -4.96
N GLN A 230 -20.52 2.89 -5.70
CA GLN A 230 -20.99 2.12 -6.85
C GLN A 230 -21.99 1.05 -6.42
N LYS A 231 -21.70 0.28 -5.35
CA LYS A 231 -22.58 -0.78 -4.84
C LYS A 231 -23.90 -0.24 -4.27
N GLU A 232 -23.87 0.88 -3.57
CA GLU A 232 -25.04 1.43 -2.85
C GLU A 232 -25.91 2.35 -3.71
N ILE A 233 -25.38 2.94 -4.79
CA ILE A 233 -26.07 3.93 -5.62
C ILE A 233 -26.34 3.37 -7.01
N PRO A 234 -27.59 2.95 -7.32
CA PRO A 234 -27.96 2.39 -8.61
C PRO A 234 -27.62 3.30 -9.80
N GLU A 235 -27.83 4.61 -9.64
CA GLU A 235 -27.59 5.62 -10.67
C GLU A 235 -26.09 5.72 -11.08
N ILE A 236 -25.18 5.35 -10.17
CA ILE A 236 -23.74 5.25 -10.47
C ILE A 236 -23.44 3.92 -11.15
N THR A 237 -24.08 2.83 -10.71
CA THR A 237 -23.94 1.51 -11.36
C THR A 237 -24.45 1.51 -12.80
N THR A 238 -25.56 2.20 -13.09
CA THR A 238 -26.12 2.32 -14.46
C THR A 238 -25.41 3.37 -15.32
N ASN A 239 -24.38 4.04 -14.79
CA ASN A 239 -23.65 5.13 -15.44
C ASN A 239 -24.54 6.33 -15.83
N GLU A 240 -25.60 6.61 -15.07
CA GLU A 240 -26.36 7.87 -15.22
C GLU A 240 -25.63 9.03 -14.55
N ILE A 241 -25.01 8.74 -13.40
CA ILE A 241 -24.17 9.65 -12.64
C ILE A 241 -22.73 9.12 -12.68
N LYS A 242 -21.79 10.00 -13.01
CA LYS A 242 -20.37 9.71 -13.01
C LYS A 242 -19.69 10.33 -11.79
N ILE A 243 -18.86 9.55 -11.12
CA ILE A 243 -17.89 10.07 -10.14
C ILE A 243 -16.66 10.56 -10.91
N ASP A 244 -16.43 11.87 -10.92
CA ASP A 244 -15.29 12.46 -11.63
C ASP A 244 -14.01 12.43 -10.78
N LYS A 245 -14.12 12.79 -9.50
CA LYS A 245 -12.99 12.84 -8.58
C LYS A 245 -13.40 12.54 -7.15
N VAL A 246 -12.45 12.03 -6.38
CA VAL A 246 -12.59 11.77 -4.95
C VAL A 246 -11.33 12.27 -4.26
N ALA A 247 -11.52 13.07 -3.21
CA ALA A 247 -10.48 13.45 -2.25
C ALA A 247 -10.92 12.92 -0.88
N ARG A 248 -10.02 12.25 -0.15
CA ARG A 248 -10.41 11.49 1.04
C ARG A 248 -9.34 11.52 2.11
N ILE A 249 -9.76 11.84 3.32
CA ILE A 249 -9.02 11.56 4.55
C ILE A 249 -9.84 10.49 5.29
N ALA A 250 -9.38 9.25 5.19
CA ALA A 250 -10.12 8.08 5.66
C ALA A 250 -10.50 8.18 7.15
N ASN A 251 -11.73 7.76 7.49
CA ASN A 251 -12.35 7.83 8.82
C ASN A 251 -12.58 9.25 9.38
N GLU A 252 -12.33 10.29 8.59
CA GLU A 252 -12.52 11.70 8.99
C GLU A 252 -13.50 12.39 8.05
N ARG A 253 -13.09 12.63 6.81
CA ARG A 253 -13.89 13.36 5.82
C ARG A 253 -13.47 13.05 4.39
N SER A 254 -14.44 13.02 3.49
CA SER A 254 -14.27 12.86 2.05
C SER A 254 -15.07 13.89 1.27
N LYS A 255 -14.56 14.27 0.11
CA LYS A 255 -15.26 15.03 -0.91
C LYS A 255 -15.34 14.24 -2.21
N VAL A 256 -16.54 14.13 -2.77
CA VAL A 256 -16.83 13.38 -3.99
C VAL A 256 -17.41 14.33 -5.02
N ALA A 257 -16.69 14.52 -6.13
CA ALA A 257 -17.16 15.32 -7.24
C ALA A 257 -17.91 14.43 -8.24
N VAL A 258 -19.16 14.80 -8.55
CA VAL A 258 -20.04 14.05 -9.43
C VAL A 258 -20.61 14.92 -10.55
N SER A 259 -20.86 14.32 -11.71
CA SER A 259 -21.60 14.93 -12.81
C SER A 259 -22.62 13.96 -13.39
N ALA A 260 -23.66 14.49 -14.03
CA ALA A 260 -24.53 13.66 -14.85
C ALA A 260 -23.83 13.32 -16.15
N VAL A 261 -24.01 12.09 -16.63
CA VAL A 261 -23.55 11.71 -17.97
C VAL A 261 -24.42 12.37 -19.03
N ASN A 262 -25.74 12.42 -18.80
CA ASN A 262 -26.71 13.14 -19.59
C ASN A 262 -27.54 14.05 -18.68
N GLU A 263 -27.48 15.37 -18.90
CA GLU A 263 -28.16 16.38 -18.06
C GLU A 263 -29.69 16.22 -18.02
N GLU A 264 -30.29 15.58 -19.04
CA GLU A 264 -31.74 15.35 -19.13
C GLU A 264 -32.24 14.18 -18.26
N ASN A 265 -31.37 13.23 -17.90
CA ASN A 265 -31.79 11.98 -17.25
C ASN A 265 -31.93 12.10 -15.73
N VAL A 266 -31.19 13.01 -15.09
CA VAL A 266 -31.14 13.14 -13.63
C VAL A 266 -31.43 14.59 -13.21
N PRO A 267 -32.70 14.94 -12.90
CA PRO A 267 -33.08 16.31 -12.56
C PRO A 267 -32.40 16.84 -11.29
N ASN A 268 -31.99 15.95 -10.37
CA ASN A 268 -31.27 16.30 -9.15
C ASN A 268 -30.24 15.23 -8.76
N ILE A 269 -29.01 15.39 -9.27
CA ILE A 269 -27.87 14.49 -9.03
C ILE A 269 -27.58 14.35 -7.54
N LEU A 270 -27.56 15.48 -6.81
CA LEU A 270 -27.27 15.49 -5.38
C LEU A 270 -28.37 14.74 -4.61
N GLY A 271 -29.64 14.95 -4.96
CA GLY A 271 -30.77 14.26 -4.35
C GLY A 271 -30.74 12.75 -4.51
N ALA A 272 -30.35 12.25 -5.70
CA ALA A 272 -30.21 10.82 -5.96
C ALA A 272 -29.13 10.17 -5.06
N ILE A 273 -28.00 10.84 -4.88
CA ILE A 273 -26.89 10.33 -4.05
C ILE A 273 -27.21 10.44 -2.56
N ILE A 274 -27.72 11.60 -2.12
CA ILE A 274 -28.06 11.88 -0.71
C ILE A 274 -29.20 10.96 -0.23
N GLY A 275 -30.16 10.68 -1.11
CA GLY A 275 -31.37 9.92 -0.78
C GLY A 275 -32.35 10.75 0.05
N GLN A 276 -33.53 10.17 0.32
CA GLN A 276 -34.57 10.86 1.10
C GLN A 276 -34.05 11.19 2.51
N GLY A 277 -33.98 12.49 2.82
CA GLY A 277 -33.52 12.98 4.13
C GLY A 277 -32.05 12.72 4.46
N GLY A 278 -31.20 12.33 3.50
CA GLY A 278 -29.78 12.05 3.75
C GLY A 278 -29.45 10.62 4.17
N ASN A 279 -30.46 9.76 4.29
CA ASN A 279 -30.29 8.41 4.83
C ASN A 279 -29.27 7.56 4.04
N ARG A 280 -29.19 7.72 2.71
CA ARG A 280 -28.29 6.91 1.88
C ARG A 280 -26.82 7.22 2.17
N ILE A 281 -26.45 8.51 2.18
CA ILE A 281 -25.09 8.93 2.54
C ILE A 281 -24.78 8.61 4.00
N GLU A 282 -25.76 8.73 4.90
CA GLU A 282 -25.56 8.42 6.32
C GLU A 282 -25.20 6.94 6.53
N ILE A 283 -25.87 6.02 5.85
CA ILE A 283 -25.54 4.57 5.87
C ILE A 283 -24.12 4.33 5.34
N ILE A 284 -23.75 4.97 4.22
CA ILE A 284 -22.40 4.86 3.65
C ILE A 284 -21.33 5.42 4.61
N SER A 285 -21.63 6.54 5.28
CA SER A 285 -20.77 7.14 6.31
C SER A 285 -20.55 6.18 7.47
N GLN A 286 -21.61 5.51 7.95
CA GLN A 286 -21.51 4.50 9.02
C GLN A 286 -20.66 3.29 8.61
N HIS A 287 -20.73 2.85 7.35
CA HIS A 287 -19.85 1.80 6.83
C HIS A 287 -18.36 2.22 6.83
N LEU A 288 -18.08 3.52 6.75
CA LEU A 288 -16.73 4.10 6.77
C LEU A 288 -16.33 4.66 8.14
N ASN A 289 -16.81 4.07 9.24
CA ASN A 289 -16.50 4.49 10.61
C ASN A 289 -16.88 5.95 10.93
N ASP A 290 -18.07 6.35 10.48
CA ASP A 290 -18.63 7.69 10.67
C ASP A 290 -17.82 8.79 9.91
N GLU A 291 -17.22 8.42 8.79
CA GLU A 291 -16.52 9.35 7.88
C GLU A 291 -17.50 10.32 7.22
N LYS A 292 -17.28 11.64 7.36
CA LYS A 292 -18.17 12.65 6.78
C LYS A 292 -17.99 12.73 5.26
N ILE A 293 -19.04 12.48 4.49
CA ILE A 293 -18.97 12.51 3.03
C ILE A 293 -19.70 13.73 2.49
N ASP A 294 -18.98 14.64 1.85
CA ASP A 294 -19.57 15.74 1.09
C ASP A 294 -19.62 15.38 -0.40
N VAL A 295 -20.79 15.55 -1.02
CA VAL A 295 -20.98 15.33 -2.45
C VAL A 295 -21.15 16.69 -3.12
N VAL A 296 -20.33 16.97 -4.13
CA VAL A 296 -20.27 18.26 -4.82
C VAL A 296 -20.41 18.08 -6.32
N LEU A 297 -20.97 19.09 -6.99
CA LEU A 297 -21.11 19.07 -8.44
C LEU A 297 -19.77 19.37 -9.11
N TYR A 298 -19.34 18.45 -9.97
CA TYR A 298 -18.20 18.66 -10.85
C TYR A 298 -18.53 19.72 -11.91
N SER A 299 -17.56 20.58 -12.20
CA SER A 299 -17.65 21.53 -13.32
C SER A 299 -16.33 21.59 -14.07
N LYS A 300 -16.42 21.74 -15.40
CA LYS A 300 -15.25 22.00 -16.25
C LYS A 300 -14.67 23.39 -16.01
N ASN A 301 -15.51 24.35 -15.60
CA ASN A 301 -15.04 25.67 -15.19
C ASN A 301 -14.41 25.56 -13.79
N LYS A 302 -13.11 25.85 -13.69
CA LYS A 302 -12.37 25.76 -12.42
C LYS A 302 -12.94 26.67 -11.33
N GLU A 303 -13.39 27.88 -11.64
CA GLU A 303 -13.92 28.81 -10.64
C GLU A 303 -15.22 28.26 -10.05
N THR A 304 -16.15 27.81 -10.91
CA THR A 304 -17.37 27.12 -10.45
C THR A 304 -17.03 25.86 -9.64
N PHE A 305 -16.05 25.08 -10.09
CA PHE A 305 -15.67 23.85 -9.39
C PHE A 305 -15.01 24.11 -8.03
N ILE A 306 -14.19 25.14 -7.90
CA ILE A 306 -13.61 25.59 -6.61
C ILE A 306 -14.73 26.01 -5.66
N SER A 307 -15.68 26.82 -6.14
CA SER A 307 -16.85 27.25 -5.37
C SER A 307 -17.66 26.07 -4.86
N ASN A 308 -17.93 25.09 -5.72
CA ASN A 308 -18.64 23.87 -5.34
C ASN A 308 -17.84 23.01 -4.34
N SER A 309 -16.52 22.90 -4.52
CA SER A 309 -15.65 22.05 -3.70
C SER A 309 -15.50 22.54 -2.25
N LEU A 310 -15.67 23.84 -2.01
CA LEU A 310 -15.61 24.43 -0.67
C LEU A 310 -16.90 24.26 0.15
N ALA A 311 -17.96 23.70 -0.44
CA ALA A 311 -19.18 23.36 0.27
C ALA A 311 -18.85 22.56 1.56
N PRO A 312 -19.40 22.95 2.72
CA PRO A 312 -20.58 23.79 2.91
C PRO A 312 -20.36 25.32 2.91
N ALA A 313 -19.12 25.81 2.81
CA ALA A 313 -18.85 27.24 2.78
C ALA A 313 -19.20 27.84 1.40
N ARG A 314 -19.74 29.07 1.42
CA ARG A 314 -20.03 29.85 0.22
C ARG A 314 -18.86 30.77 -0.12
N VAL A 315 -18.72 31.05 -1.40
CA VAL A 315 -17.58 31.78 -1.97
C VAL A 315 -18.08 33.05 -2.64
N VAL A 316 -17.41 34.16 -2.34
CA VAL A 316 -17.64 35.47 -2.95
C VAL A 316 -16.85 35.62 -4.25
N SER A 317 -15.53 35.43 -4.16
CA SER A 317 -14.63 35.68 -5.28
C SER A 317 -13.53 34.63 -5.37
N ILE A 318 -13.11 34.32 -6.59
CA ILE A 318 -12.02 33.40 -6.89
C ILE A 318 -11.07 34.12 -7.85
N ILE A 319 -9.83 34.32 -7.40
CA ILE A 319 -8.81 35.07 -8.11
C ILE A 319 -7.65 34.12 -8.43
N SER A 320 -7.41 33.87 -9.71
CA SER A 320 -6.27 33.05 -10.14
C SER A 320 -4.95 33.78 -9.89
N GLN A 321 -4.00 33.09 -9.29
CA GLN A 321 -2.63 33.58 -9.13
C GLN A 321 -1.71 32.98 -10.19
N GLY A 322 -1.16 33.83 -11.03
CA GLY A 322 -0.19 33.46 -12.07
C GLY A 322 -0.80 32.83 -13.34
N PRO A 323 0.03 32.65 -14.38
CA PRO A 323 -0.44 32.24 -15.71
C PRO A 323 -0.86 30.76 -15.78
N LYS A 324 -0.27 29.91 -14.93
CA LYS A 324 -0.51 28.45 -14.95
C LYS A 324 -1.80 28.02 -14.25
N LYS A 325 -2.55 28.94 -13.60
CA LYS A 325 -3.82 28.65 -12.91
C LYS A 325 -3.74 27.46 -11.93
N THR A 326 -2.64 27.39 -11.19
CA THR A 326 -2.35 26.33 -10.19
C THR A 326 -2.58 26.79 -8.76
N LYS A 327 -2.69 28.11 -8.53
CA LYS A 327 -2.93 28.73 -7.24
C LYS A 327 -4.12 29.70 -7.35
N TYR A 328 -4.99 29.72 -6.36
CA TYR A 328 -6.16 30.59 -6.31
C TYR A 328 -6.30 31.21 -4.94
N LYS A 329 -6.54 32.53 -4.91
CA LYS A 329 -7.07 33.22 -3.75
C LYS A 329 -8.60 33.12 -3.77
N VAL A 330 -9.19 32.62 -2.71
CA VAL A 330 -10.63 32.41 -2.59
C VAL A 330 -11.16 33.23 -1.42
N VAL A 331 -12.06 34.15 -1.74
CA VAL A 331 -12.68 35.06 -0.79
C VAL A 331 -14.00 34.48 -0.33
N VAL A 332 -14.18 34.36 0.98
CA VAL A 332 -15.40 33.84 1.63
C VAL A 332 -15.96 34.88 2.60
N PRO A 333 -17.25 34.78 2.99
CA PRO A 333 -17.81 35.62 4.05
C PRO A 333 -16.99 35.53 5.34
N ASP A 334 -16.85 36.64 6.08
CA ASP A 334 -16.07 36.67 7.32
C ASP A 334 -16.58 35.63 8.33
N SER A 335 -17.91 35.51 8.43
CA SER A 335 -18.59 34.50 9.25
C SER A 335 -18.34 33.03 8.84
N GLN A 336 -17.93 32.77 7.59
CA GLN A 336 -17.68 31.43 7.06
C GLN A 336 -16.20 31.12 6.84
N HIS A 337 -15.29 32.04 7.16
CA HIS A 337 -13.86 31.87 6.99
C HIS A 337 -13.33 30.58 7.65
N THR A 338 -13.63 30.39 8.93
CA THR A 338 -13.24 29.18 9.68
C THR A 338 -13.91 27.92 9.13
N LEU A 339 -15.14 28.02 8.63
CA LEU A 339 -15.87 26.90 8.02
C LEU A 339 -15.21 26.46 6.72
N ALA A 340 -14.77 27.42 5.90
CA ALA A 340 -14.09 27.18 4.62
C ALA A 340 -12.74 26.48 4.82
N ILE A 341 -11.95 26.89 5.83
CA ILE A 341 -10.70 26.21 6.21
C ILE A 341 -11.01 24.81 6.75
N GLY A 342 -11.98 24.72 7.68
CA GLY A 342 -12.35 23.49 8.37
C GLY A 342 -11.39 23.10 9.49
N LYS A 343 -11.80 22.12 10.31
CA LYS A 343 -10.97 21.60 11.42
C LYS A 343 -9.64 21.08 10.86
N LYS A 344 -8.51 21.55 11.41
CA LYS A 344 -7.14 21.23 10.95
C LYS A 344 -6.89 21.52 9.45
N GLY A 345 -7.66 22.41 8.84
CA GLY A 345 -7.55 22.68 7.39
C GLY A 345 -8.08 21.57 6.49
N ILE A 346 -8.80 20.58 7.03
CA ILE A 346 -9.26 19.41 6.27
C ILE A 346 -10.17 19.80 5.10
N ASN A 347 -11.05 20.79 5.27
CA ASN A 347 -12.00 21.17 4.21
C ASN A 347 -11.28 21.79 3.02
N VAL A 348 -10.36 22.74 3.28
CA VAL A 348 -9.54 23.35 2.22
C VAL A 348 -8.58 22.35 1.60
N LEU A 349 -7.97 21.44 2.38
CA LEU A 349 -7.09 20.40 1.87
C LEU A 349 -7.82 19.46 0.89
N LEU A 350 -8.98 18.95 1.29
CA LEU A 350 -9.82 18.11 0.43
C LEU A 350 -10.29 18.84 -0.82
N ALA A 351 -10.68 20.12 -0.70
CA ALA A 351 -11.07 20.92 -1.85
C ALA A 351 -9.89 21.16 -2.81
N ALA A 352 -8.70 21.43 -2.28
CA ALA A 352 -7.48 21.63 -3.06
C ALA A 352 -7.06 20.35 -3.81
N GLU A 353 -7.12 19.19 -3.15
CA GLU A 353 -6.88 17.88 -3.76
C GLU A 353 -7.91 17.56 -4.85
N LEU A 354 -9.20 17.80 -4.58
CA LEU A 354 -10.29 17.56 -5.52
C LEU A 354 -10.16 18.43 -6.78
N VAL A 355 -9.86 19.72 -6.62
CA VAL A 355 -9.65 20.64 -7.75
C VAL A 355 -8.32 20.38 -8.45
N ASN A 356 -7.32 19.83 -7.74
CA ASN A 356 -5.91 19.79 -8.13
C ASN A 356 -5.34 21.20 -8.32
N ALA A 357 -5.52 22.05 -7.31
CA ALA A 357 -4.98 23.41 -7.26
C ALA A 357 -4.78 23.85 -5.79
N LYS A 358 -3.79 24.72 -5.53
CA LYS A 358 -3.62 25.31 -4.20
C LYS A 358 -4.67 26.39 -3.99
N LEU A 359 -5.36 26.33 -2.86
CA LEU A 359 -6.42 27.27 -2.48
C LEU A 359 -5.97 28.05 -1.24
N ASP A 360 -5.89 29.37 -1.36
CA ASP A 360 -5.61 30.30 -0.28
C ASP A 360 -6.93 30.98 0.11
N ILE A 361 -7.41 30.72 1.33
CA ILE A 361 -8.72 31.18 1.78
C ILE A 361 -8.56 32.49 2.54
N MET A 362 -9.30 33.52 2.15
CA MET A 362 -9.29 34.83 2.80
C MET A 362 -10.71 35.26 3.15
N SER A 363 -10.83 36.00 4.23
CA SER A 363 -12.10 36.63 4.61
C SER A 363 -12.41 37.84 3.72
N TYR A 364 -13.68 38.17 3.51
CA TYR A 364 -14.08 39.30 2.65
C TYR A 364 -13.49 40.63 3.13
N SER A 365 -13.49 40.86 4.44
CA SER A 365 -12.92 42.08 5.03
C SER A 365 -11.40 42.18 4.87
N GLU A 366 -10.69 41.05 4.91
CA GLU A 366 -9.25 40.97 4.67
C GLU A 366 -8.91 41.17 3.18
N ALA A 367 -9.68 40.54 2.29
CA ALA A 367 -9.52 40.71 0.85
C ALA A 367 -9.66 42.18 0.42
N ILE A 368 -10.62 42.92 1.00
CA ILE A 368 -10.77 44.37 0.74
C ILE A 368 -9.53 45.14 1.18
N LYS A 369 -8.95 44.82 2.34
CA LYS A 369 -7.78 45.53 2.88
C LYS A 369 -6.52 45.26 2.05
N GLU A 370 -6.30 44.02 1.64
CA GLU A 370 -5.07 43.61 0.95
C GLU A 370 -5.12 43.89 -0.57
N LEU A 371 -6.25 43.59 -1.22
CA LEU A 371 -6.38 43.64 -2.68
C LEU A 371 -7.09 44.90 -3.19
N GLY A 372 -7.89 45.56 -2.35
CA GLY A 372 -8.81 46.62 -2.74
C GLY A 372 -10.12 46.08 -3.31
N SER A 373 -11.21 46.85 -3.18
CA SER A 373 -12.56 46.48 -3.64
C SER A 373 -12.63 46.17 -5.13
N ASP A 374 -11.85 46.89 -5.94
CA ASP A 374 -11.96 46.84 -7.41
C ASP A 374 -11.49 45.50 -8.00
N LYS A 375 -10.69 44.74 -7.24
CA LYS A 375 -10.19 43.42 -7.66
C LYS A 375 -11.12 42.27 -7.25
N ILE A 376 -12.10 42.53 -6.39
CA ILE A 376 -13.04 41.51 -5.93
C ILE A 376 -14.13 41.35 -7.00
N VAL A 377 -14.15 40.19 -7.64
CA VAL A 377 -15.13 39.83 -8.65
C VAL A 377 -16.14 38.84 -8.08
N TRP A 378 -17.43 39.05 -8.32
CA TRP A 378 -18.52 38.17 -7.87
C TRP A 378 -18.67 36.96 -8.80
N ASN A 379 -17.61 36.16 -8.92
CA ASN A 379 -17.56 34.93 -9.71
C ASN A 379 -17.70 33.64 -8.87
N GLY A 380 -17.97 33.80 -7.57
CA GLY A 380 -18.30 32.71 -6.67
C GLY A 380 -19.76 32.26 -6.77
N ASN A 381 -20.24 31.58 -5.73
CA ASN A 381 -21.65 31.20 -5.61
C ASN A 381 -22.49 32.23 -4.84
N ILE A 382 -21.90 33.34 -4.39
CA ILE A 382 -22.60 34.50 -3.85
C ILE A 382 -22.70 35.54 -4.96
N SER A 383 -23.92 36.02 -5.19
CA SER A 383 -24.26 36.84 -6.35
C SER A 383 -23.85 38.30 -6.18
N ASP A 384 -24.12 38.83 -4.99
CA ASP A 384 -23.99 40.25 -4.69
C ASP A 384 -23.75 40.53 -3.20
N ILE A 385 -23.57 41.81 -2.91
CA ILE A 385 -23.32 42.32 -1.56
C ILE A 385 -24.53 42.13 -0.62
N ASP A 386 -25.74 42.15 -1.16
CA ASP A 386 -26.97 41.99 -0.37
C ASP A 386 -27.08 40.55 0.16
N GLU A 387 -26.79 39.56 -0.69
CA GLU A 387 -26.71 38.17 -0.29
C GLU A 387 -25.57 37.92 0.72
N LEU A 388 -24.41 38.56 0.55
CA LEU A 388 -23.32 38.49 1.53
C LEU A 388 -23.77 39.03 2.90
N ASN A 389 -24.42 40.19 2.92
CA ASN A 389 -24.93 40.81 4.14
C ASN A 389 -25.99 39.94 4.83
N GLN A 390 -26.83 39.23 4.06
CA GLN A 390 -27.79 38.29 4.61
C GLN A 390 -27.10 37.12 5.32
N ILE A 391 -26.08 36.52 4.70
CA ILE A 391 -25.30 35.42 5.30
C ILE A 391 -24.62 35.86 6.60
N GLU A 392 -24.02 37.05 6.61
CA GLU A 392 -23.41 37.67 7.78
C GLU A 392 -24.43 37.91 8.91
N ALA A 393 -25.63 38.40 8.58
CA ALA A 393 -26.70 38.64 9.54
C ALA A 393 -27.25 37.33 10.12
N GLU A 394 -27.45 36.30 9.29
CA GLU A 394 -27.90 34.98 9.73
C GLU A 394 -26.89 34.34 10.70
N ALA A 395 -25.59 34.46 10.42
CA ALA A 395 -24.53 33.97 11.31
C ALA A 395 -24.53 34.69 12.67
N LYS A 396 -24.71 36.01 12.68
CA LYS A 396 -24.83 36.81 13.91
C LYS A 396 -26.04 36.38 14.74
N SER A 397 -27.20 36.20 14.10
CA SER A 397 -28.42 35.76 14.79
C SER A 397 -28.28 34.36 15.42
N LYS A 398 -27.66 33.40 14.72
CA LYS A 398 -27.38 32.06 15.26
C LYS A 398 -26.45 32.12 16.46
N THR A 399 -25.43 32.98 16.40
CA THR A 399 -24.47 33.18 17.48
C THR A 399 -25.14 33.79 18.72
N GLU A 400 -26.00 34.79 18.52
CA GLU A 400 -26.79 35.39 19.61
C GLU A 400 -27.73 34.37 20.25
N ILE A 401 -28.44 33.56 19.45
CA ILE A 401 -29.33 32.49 19.96
C ILE A 401 -28.55 31.46 20.80
N LEU A 402 -27.36 31.06 20.36
CA LEU A 402 -26.49 30.14 21.10
C LEU A 402 -26.03 30.75 22.44
N GLN A 403 -25.67 32.04 22.45
CA GLN A 403 -25.31 32.76 23.66
C GLN A 403 -26.51 32.91 24.63
N PHE A 404 -27.72 33.12 24.11
CA PHE A 404 -28.95 33.16 24.92
C PHE A 404 -29.31 31.79 25.52
N LYS A 405 -29.14 30.69 24.76
CA LYS A 405 -29.34 29.33 25.29
C LYS A 405 -28.33 28.98 26.38
N ASN A 406 -27.06 29.40 26.23
CA ASN A 406 -26.04 29.19 27.24
C ASN A 406 -26.30 30.02 28.52
N LYS A 407 -26.86 31.23 28.40
CA LYS A 407 -27.31 32.03 29.56
C LYS A 407 -28.57 31.46 30.23
N SER A 408 -29.48 30.85 29.48
CA SER A 408 -30.71 30.24 30.01
C SER A 408 -30.47 28.91 30.73
N ASN A 409 -29.37 28.20 30.45
CA ASN A 409 -29.06 26.90 31.05
C ASN A 409 -28.57 26.94 32.51
N ASN A 410 -28.52 28.12 33.14
CA ASN A 410 -28.24 28.25 34.58
C ASN A 410 -29.47 28.08 35.49
N ARG A 411 -30.65 27.76 34.92
CA ARG A 411 -31.87 27.49 35.70
C ARG A 411 -32.65 26.32 35.09
N ASN A 412 -32.12 25.10 35.21
CA ASN A 412 -32.89 23.87 35.41
C ASN A 412 -31.95 22.66 35.50
N LYS A 413 -31.71 22.20 36.73
CA LYS A 413 -31.21 20.85 37.00
C LYS A 413 -32.36 19.90 36.67
N ASN A 414 -32.24 19.08 35.62
CA ASN A 414 -32.72 17.68 35.59
C ASN A 414 -32.56 16.93 34.25
N ASN A 415 -31.97 17.50 33.19
CA ASN A 415 -31.63 16.74 31.96
C ASN A 415 -30.12 16.64 31.72
N LYS A 416 -29.40 16.07 32.70
CA LYS A 416 -27.94 16.24 32.82
C LYS A 416 -27.05 15.12 32.23
N MET A 417 -27.58 14.09 31.58
CA MET A 417 -26.73 12.97 31.11
C MET A 417 -26.42 12.94 29.61
N PHE A 418 -27.29 13.48 28.75
CA PHE A 418 -27.06 13.39 27.30
C PHE A 418 -26.30 14.60 26.74
N THR A 419 -26.51 15.78 27.33
CA THR A 419 -25.86 17.03 26.91
C THR A 419 -24.48 17.25 27.52
N SER A 420 -24.18 16.63 28.67
CA SER A 420 -22.84 16.70 29.26
C SER A 420 -21.82 15.94 28.41
N TYR A 421 -22.21 14.81 27.83
CA TYR A 421 -21.29 13.99 27.02
C TYR A 421 -20.88 14.74 25.73
N LEU A 422 -21.84 15.38 25.06
CA LEU A 422 -21.59 16.14 23.85
C LEU A 422 -20.79 17.43 24.09
N MET A 423 -21.01 18.11 25.23
CA MET A 423 -20.25 19.31 25.60
C MET A 423 -18.87 18.99 26.15
N GLU A 424 -18.70 17.87 26.87
CA GLU A 424 -17.40 17.44 27.39
C GLU A 424 -16.49 16.94 26.25
N GLU A 425 -17.05 16.38 25.17
CA GLU A 425 -16.33 16.17 23.91
C GLU A 425 -15.98 17.49 23.22
N PHE A 426 -16.91 18.45 23.15
CA PHE A 426 -16.67 19.73 22.47
C PHE A 426 -15.65 20.62 23.21
N ASP A 427 -15.69 20.65 24.53
CA ASP A 427 -14.76 21.41 25.37
C ASP A 427 -13.36 20.77 25.35
N LYS A 428 -13.27 19.42 25.32
CA LYS A 428 -12.00 18.71 25.08
C LYS A 428 -11.44 19.00 23.69
N GLU A 429 -12.29 19.10 22.68
CA GLU A 429 -11.87 19.50 21.33
C GLU A 429 -11.35 20.95 21.27
N ILE A 430 -11.94 21.87 22.06
CA ILE A 430 -11.49 23.27 22.13
C ILE A 430 -10.19 23.40 22.96
N GLU A 431 -10.04 22.64 24.05
CA GLU A 431 -8.78 22.60 24.81
C GLU A 431 -7.64 21.99 24.00
N GLN A 432 -7.87 20.86 23.30
CA GLN A 432 -6.90 20.32 22.35
C GLN A 432 -6.60 21.29 21.21
N PHE A 433 -7.61 22.01 20.71
CA PHE A 433 -7.41 23.03 19.68
C PHE A 433 -6.50 24.18 20.17
N ASN A 434 -6.65 24.61 21.42
CA ASN A 434 -5.82 25.67 22.01
C ASN A 434 -4.39 25.20 22.33
N GLU A 435 -4.19 23.93 22.68
CA GLU A 435 -2.85 23.32 22.83
C GLU A 435 -2.16 23.13 21.47
N ASP A 436 -2.88 22.63 20.46
CA ASP A 436 -2.38 22.46 19.10
C ASP A 436 -2.04 23.81 18.43
N PHE A 437 -2.80 24.88 18.73
CA PHE A 437 -2.51 26.24 18.22
C PHE A 437 -1.23 26.84 18.82
N LYS A 438 -0.93 26.53 20.09
CA LYS A 438 0.34 26.90 20.73
C LYS A 438 1.52 26.08 20.20
N PHE A 439 1.29 24.82 19.82
CA PHE A 439 2.32 23.99 19.21
C PHE A 439 2.59 24.39 17.74
N SER A 440 1.55 24.85 17.03
CA SER A 440 1.64 25.33 15.65
C SER A 440 2.37 26.68 15.49
N SER A 441 2.38 27.54 16.52
CA SER A 441 3.12 28.80 16.44
C SER A 441 4.65 28.61 16.42
N ASP A 442 5.14 27.46 16.87
CA ASP A 442 6.57 27.12 16.87
C ASP A 442 7.05 26.47 15.56
N TYR A 443 6.12 26.11 14.66
CA TYR A 443 6.44 25.58 13.32
C TYR A 443 5.79 26.45 12.24
N THR A 444 6.29 27.67 12.09
CA THR A 444 6.11 28.44 10.85
C THR A 444 7.11 27.94 9.83
N TYR A 445 6.65 27.07 8.92
CA TYR A 445 7.39 26.74 7.70
C TYR A 445 7.38 27.98 6.78
N SER A 446 8.44 28.78 6.83
CA SER A 446 8.74 29.75 5.79
C SER A 446 9.29 28.99 4.58
N PHE A 447 8.46 28.80 3.55
CA PHE A 447 8.97 28.42 2.23
C PHE A 447 9.69 29.64 1.64
N SER A 448 11.03 29.60 1.59
CA SER A 448 11.83 30.48 0.74
C SER A 448 11.59 30.17 -0.74
N GLU A 449 11.65 31.19 -1.58
CA GLU A 449 11.35 31.12 -3.03
C GLU A 449 12.44 30.47 -3.90
N ASP A 450 13.53 29.99 -3.32
CA ASP A 450 14.65 29.42 -4.08
C ASP A 450 14.74 27.90 -3.85
N GLU A 451 14.04 27.12 -4.67
CA GLU A 451 14.38 25.71 -4.94
C GLU A 451 13.51 25.18 -6.09
N LEU A 452 13.80 25.67 -7.30
CA LEU A 452 13.53 24.98 -8.56
C LEU A 452 14.77 25.15 -9.44
N GLU A 453 15.90 24.63 -8.99
CA GLU A 453 17.05 24.35 -9.85
C GLU A 453 17.46 22.89 -9.64
N LEU A 454 17.50 22.17 -10.77
CA LEU A 454 18.08 20.85 -10.88
C LEU A 454 19.59 21.04 -10.93
N ASP A 455 20.29 20.65 -9.88
CA ASP A 455 21.74 20.47 -9.94
C ASP A 455 22.13 19.06 -9.47
N GLU A 456 22.82 18.38 -10.37
CA GLU A 456 23.62 17.18 -10.11
C GLU A 456 24.74 17.55 -9.13
N THR A 457 24.88 16.82 -8.02
CA THR A 457 26.18 16.66 -7.35
C THR A 457 26.30 15.34 -6.62
N GLU A 458 27.48 14.77 -6.76
CA GLU A 458 28.04 13.64 -6.06
C GLU A 458 28.20 13.97 -4.57
N GLU A 459 27.68 13.13 -3.66
CA GLU A 459 28.24 12.87 -2.33
C GLU A 459 27.30 11.94 -1.55
N THR A 460 27.59 10.64 -1.56
CA THR A 460 27.19 9.69 -0.51
C THR A 460 28.00 8.40 -0.69
N GLN A 461 29.31 8.51 -0.48
CA GLN A 461 30.17 7.37 -0.15
C GLN A 461 30.82 7.63 1.19
N GLN A 462 30.10 7.34 2.26
CA GLN A 462 30.67 6.94 3.53
C GLN A 462 29.58 6.21 4.30
N TYR A 463 29.97 5.15 5.00
CA TYR A 463 29.13 4.11 5.62
C TYR A 463 28.65 3.00 4.67
N PHE A 464 29.59 2.13 4.28
CA PHE A 464 29.52 0.69 4.58
C PHE A 464 30.87 0.06 4.17
N GLU A 465 31.86 0.17 5.05
CA GLU A 465 32.98 -0.78 5.11
C GLU A 465 32.65 -1.78 6.23
N GLU A 466 32.36 -3.03 5.87
CA GLU A 466 33.10 -4.21 6.33
C GLU A 466 32.51 -5.50 5.76
N GLU A 467 33.42 -6.28 5.16
CA GLU A 467 33.37 -7.71 4.81
C GLU A 467 32.42 -8.19 3.69
N ILE A 468 33.01 -8.52 2.53
CA ILE A 468 33.07 -9.89 1.96
C ILE A 468 34.25 -9.96 0.97
N ILE A 469 35.04 -11.03 1.11
CA ILE A 469 36.20 -11.43 0.30
C ILE A 469 35.75 -12.35 -0.85
N ALA A 470 36.35 -12.15 -2.04
CA ALA A 470 36.44 -13.05 -3.21
C ALA A 470 35.13 -13.45 -3.91
N ASP A 471 35.00 -13.54 -5.24
CA ASP A 471 35.91 -13.84 -6.35
C ASP A 471 35.27 -13.38 -7.70
N GLU A 472 36.05 -13.32 -8.78
CA GLU A 472 35.69 -13.29 -10.23
C GLU A 472 35.74 -11.98 -11.09
N PRO A 473 36.08 -12.08 -12.41
CA PRO A 473 37.33 -11.50 -12.94
C PRO A 473 37.19 -10.33 -13.94
N GLU A 474 38.35 -9.70 -14.17
CA GLU A 474 38.65 -8.50 -14.96
C GLU A 474 38.17 -8.50 -16.43
N ARG A 475 37.72 -7.33 -16.90
CA ARG A 475 37.71 -6.93 -18.32
C ARG A 475 38.43 -5.60 -18.49
N GLU A 476 39.61 -5.64 -19.12
CA GLU A 476 40.40 -4.47 -19.51
C GLU A 476 39.68 -3.60 -20.57
N ILE A 477 39.57 -2.30 -20.32
CA ILE A 477 39.18 -1.31 -21.34
C ILE A 477 40.36 -0.34 -21.52
N LYS A 478 40.95 -0.34 -22.72
CA LYS A 478 42.04 0.55 -23.13
C LYS A 478 41.54 2.00 -23.22
N LYS A 479 42.20 2.92 -22.51
CA LYS A 479 42.04 4.38 -22.71
C LYS A 479 43.04 4.85 -23.77
N GLU A 480 42.55 5.42 -24.87
CA GLU A 480 43.36 6.15 -25.84
C GLU A 480 43.67 7.56 -25.29
N ILE A 481 44.93 7.98 -25.37
CA ILE A 481 45.41 9.28 -24.87
C ILE A 481 45.62 10.19 -26.08
N PHE A 482 44.89 11.31 -26.14
CA PHE A 482 45.02 12.31 -27.20
C PHE A 482 46.36 13.05 -27.11
N THR A 483 46.98 13.32 -28.26
CA THR A 483 48.27 13.99 -28.32
C THR A 483 48.13 15.51 -28.36
N LYS A 484 49.21 16.24 -28.07
CA LYS A 484 49.22 17.71 -28.09
C LYS A 484 48.88 18.30 -29.46
N GLU A 485 49.09 17.55 -30.53
CA GLU A 485 48.76 17.95 -31.91
C GLU A 485 47.23 17.95 -32.14
N ASP A 486 46.51 16.99 -31.55
CA ASP A 486 45.05 16.90 -31.63
C ASP A 486 44.38 18.10 -30.94
N ILE A 487 44.92 18.53 -29.78
CA ILE A 487 44.43 19.69 -29.03
C ILE A 487 44.66 21.00 -29.81
N GLN A 488 45.80 21.13 -30.51
CA GLN A 488 46.06 22.31 -31.34
C GLN A 488 45.14 22.40 -32.55
N GLN A 489 44.72 21.26 -33.10
CA GLN A 489 43.83 21.22 -34.25
C GLN A 489 42.40 21.63 -33.85
N ILE A 490 41.92 21.17 -32.69
CA ILE A 490 40.63 21.60 -32.10
C ILE A 490 40.62 23.12 -31.84
N ASN A 491 41.68 23.66 -31.25
CA ASN A 491 41.77 25.11 -30.97
C ASN A 491 41.78 25.97 -32.23
N LYS A 492 42.27 25.44 -33.35
CA LYS A 492 42.25 26.15 -34.64
C LYS A 492 40.86 26.14 -35.29
N GLU A 493 40.08 25.08 -35.08
CA GLU A 493 38.69 24.99 -35.54
C GLU A 493 37.76 25.91 -34.73
N ILE A 494 37.97 26.01 -33.41
CA ILE A 494 37.21 26.93 -32.54
C ILE A 494 37.44 28.40 -32.93
N LYS A 495 38.67 28.80 -33.28
CA LYS A 495 38.97 30.18 -33.72
C LYS A 495 38.32 30.60 -35.04
N ASN A 496 37.90 29.65 -35.87
CA ASN A 496 37.24 29.92 -37.15
C ASN A 496 35.71 29.84 -37.06
N TYR A 497 35.15 29.58 -35.88
CA TYR A 497 33.70 29.53 -35.69
C TYR A 497 33.12 30.95 -35.70
N LYS A 498 32.41 31.30 -36.76
CA LYS A 498 31.77 32.61 -36.93
C LYS A 498 30.35 32.55 -36.36
N TYR A 499 30.05 33.43 -35.41
CA TYR A 499 28.77 33.47 -34.69
C TYR A 499 27.65 33.99 -35.60
N ASP A 500 26.57 33.22 -35.77
CA ASP A 500 25.34 33.69 -36.43
C ASP A 500 24.57 34.61 -35.46
N ASN A 501 24.37 35.86 -35.88
CA ASN A 501 23.93 36.96 -35.02
C ASN A 501 22.39 37.06 -34.88
N ASP A 502 21.65 35.99 -35.18
CA ASP A 502 20.18 36.00 -35.22
C ASP A 502 19.54 35.66 -33.84
N LEU A 503 20.33 35.41 -32.80
CA LEU A 503 19.86 35.09 -31.45
C LEU A 503 19.93 36.25 -30.45
N ASN A 504 20.57 37.36 -30.80
CA ASN A 504 20.79 38.49 -29.89
C ASN A 504 19.65 39.54 -29.83
N GLU A 505 18.57 39.37 -30.62
CA GLU A 505 17.37 40.24 -30.52
C GLU A 505 16.27 39.69 -29.58
N PHE A 506 16.43 38.47 -29.03
CA PHE A 506 15.41 37.85 -28.16
C PHE A 506 15.72 37.88 -26.65
N ALA A 507 16.94 38.25 -26.26
CA ALA A 507 17.33 38.39 -24.86
C ALA A 507 18.29 39.57 -24.72
N GLY A 508 17.79 40.70 -24.22
CA GLY A 508 18.53 41.95 -24.06
C GLY A 508 19.65 41.85 -23.02
N VAL A 509 20.75 41.20 -23.37
CA VAL A 509 21.99 41.12 -22.58
C VAL A 509 23.15 41.60 -23.46
N LYS A 510 23.87 42.62 -22.98
CA LYS A 510 25.05 43.18 -23.63
C LYS A 510 26.26 42.25 -23.45
N GLU A 511 27.00 42.09 -24.55
CA GLU A 511 28.36 41.53 -24.74
C GLU A 511 29.07 40.99 -23.48
N ILE A 512 29.37 39.70 -23.48
CA ILE A 512 30.32 39.06 -22.55
C ILE A 512 31.67 38.96 -23.28
N ASP A 513 32.68 39.64 -22.75
CA ASP A 513 34.06 39.61 -23.23
C ASP A 513 34.78 38.39 -22.65
N ILE A 514 35.22 37.47 -23.51
CA ILE A 514 35.92 36.23 -23.11
C ILE A 514 37.37 36.37 -23.55
N ASN A 515 38.20 36.92 -22.66
CA ASN A 515 39.65 36.89 -22.82
C ASN A 515 40.23 35.94 -21.77
N TRP A 516 40.73 34.79 -22.22
CA TRP A 516 41.24 33.69 -21.40
C TRP A 516 42.78 33.73 -21.45
N ASP A 517 43.42 34.19 -20.38
CA ASP A 517 44.89 34.20 -20.27
C ASP A 517 45.39 32.85 -19.70
N ASP A 518 46.41 32.31 -20.38
CA ASP A 518 46.98 30.96 -20.29
C ASP A 518 47.99 30.73 -19.12
N GLU A 519 47.73 31.23 -17.91
CA GLU A 519 48.64 31.02 -16.77
C GLU A 519 47.87 30.78 -15.46
N ASP A 520 47.48 29.53 -15.18
CA ASP A 520 47.45 28.94 -13.82
C ASP A 520 46.81 27.54 -13.79
N TRP A 521 47.42 26.58 -14.50
CA TRP A 521 47.21 25.15 -14.19
C TRP A 521 48.54 24.52 -13.81
N GLY A 522 48.99 24.86 -12.60
CA GLY A 522 50.01 24.14 -11.86
C GLY A 522 49.41 22.95 -11.11
N GLU A 523 50.14 21.84 -11.20
CA GLU A 523 50.09 20.61 -10.42
C GLU A 523 49.23 20.62 -9.13
N ASN A 524 48.16 19.82 -9.13
CA ASN A 524 47.85 18.83 -8.10
C ASN A 524 46.86 17.80 -8.63
#